data_AF-A0A7C3F4B1-F1
#
_entry.id   AF-A0A7C3F4B1-F1
#
_cell.length_a   1.000
_cell.length_b   1.000
_cell.length_c   1.000
_cell.angle_alpha   90.00
_cell.angle_beta   90.00
_cell.angle_gamma   90.00
#
_symmetry.space_group_name_H-M   'P 1'
#
loop_
_entity.id
_entity.type
_entity.pdbx_description
1 polymer ?
#
loop_
_entity_poly.entity_id
_entity_poly.type
_entity_poly.pdbx_seq_one_letter_code
_entity_poly.pdbx_strand_id
1 'polypeptide(L)'
;MWKDHKQALVSMVDRKSRLTCIAKVEHRTAMTVSEAIIRLLKKAGLNTVETITCDNGKEFTNHANVAQALKTHVYFSHPRAAWEQSTDENTNCLIRQYFPKGSYFENITKLDVWIIMKKLNNRP
;
A
#
# COMPACT_ATOMS: atom_id res chain seq x y z
N MET A 1 -2.91 13.02 -5.39
CA MET A 1 -1.49 13.01 -4.99
C MET A 1 -1.34 13.97 -3.82
N TRP A 2 -0.94 13.49 -2.64
CA TRP A 2 -0.75 14.32 -1.45
C TRP A 2 0.60 15.01 -1.58
N LYS A 3 0.60 16.34 -1.80
CA LYS A 3 1.83 17.14 -1.84
C LYS A 3 2.12 17.62 -0.41
N ASP A 4 3.36 17.45 0.03
CA ASP A 4 3.97 18.05 1.23
C ASP A 4 3.85 17.37 2.61
N HIS A 5 3.33 16.15 2.71
CA HIS A 5 3.46 15.36 3.95
C HIS A 5 4.65 14.39 3.88
N LYS A 6 5.56 14.45 4.87
CA LYS A 6 6.66 13.48 5.03
C LYS A 6 6.11 12.05 5.17
N GLN A 7 4.98 11.93 5.87
CA GLN A 7 4.32 10.66 6.17
C GLN A 7 3.37 10.22 5.05
N ALA A 8 3.18 8.91 4.91
CA ALA A 8 2.26 8.33 3.93
C ALA A 8 1.60 7.05 4.45
N LEU A 9 0.50 6.66 3.82
CA LEU A 9 -0.08 5.31 3.93
C LEU A 9 0.28 4.53 2.67
N VAL A 10 0.84 3.34 2.85
CA VAL A 10 1.08 2.37 1.80
C VAL A 10 -0.02 1.32 1.90
N SER A 11 -0.77 1.15 0.81
CA SER A 11 -1.82 0.13 0.70
C SER A 11 -1.44 -0.89 -0.36
N MET A 12 -1.63 -2.17 -0.03
CA MET A 12 -1.48 -3.31 -0.93
C MET A 12 -2.82 -4.05 -0.97
N VAL A 13 -3.27 -4.43 -2.16
CA VAL A 13 -4.55 -5.12 -2.33
C VAL A 13 -4.35 -6.39 -3.14
N ASP A 14 -4.80 -7.51 -2.59
CA ASP A 14 -4.86 -8.75 -3.35
C ASP A 14 -6.01 -8.68 -4.37
N ARG A 15 -5.69 -8.92 -5.66
CA ARG A 15 -6.67 -8.77 -6.75
C ARG A 15 -7.81 -9.79 -6.68
N LYS A 16 -7.54 -11.00 -6.17
CA LYS A 16 -8.51 -12.11 -6.18
C LYS A 16 -9.42 -12.10 -4.94
N SER A 17 -8.83 -12.04 -3.76
CA SER A 17 -9.54 -12.05 -2.47
C SER A 17 -10.00 -10.67 -2.01
N ARG A 18 -9.50 -9.59 -2.64
CA ARG A 18 -9.71 -8.19 -2.21
C ARG A 18 -9.16 -7.89 -0.82
N LEU A 19 -8.33 -8.76 -0.27
CA LEU A 19 -7.64 -8.54 0.99
C LEU A 19 -6.78 -7.29 0.89
N THR A 20 -7.10 -6.31 1.72
CA THR A 20 -6.43 -5.01 1.78
C THR A 20 -5.50 -4.99 2.99
N CYS A 21 -4.24 -4.65 2.75
CA CYS A 21 -3.23 -4.46 3.79
C CYS A 21 -2.74 -3.01 3.75
N ILE A 22 -2.70 -2.34 4.90
CA ILE A 22 -2.33 -0.92 5.00
C ILE A 22 -1.23 -0.75 6.04
N ALA A 23 -0.20 0.02 5.71
CA ALA A 23 0.87 0.41 6.61
C ALA A 23 1.08 1.93 6.58
N LYS A 24 1.29 2.53 7.76
CA LYS A 24 1.76 3.91 7.89
C LYS A 24 3.29 3.96 7.83
N VAL A 25 3.82 4.85 7.02
CA VAL A 25 5.25 5.18 6.95
C VAL A 25 5.48 6.63 7.37
N GLU A 26 6.53 6.87 8.15
CA GLU A 26 6.94 8.19 8.63
C GLU A 26 7.53 9.06 7.50
N HIS A 27 8.16 8.40 6.54
CA HIS A 27 8.80 9.01 5.39
C HIS A 27 8.37 8.29 4.11
N ARG A 28 8.04 9.03 3.05
CA ARG A 28 7.77 8.48 1.71
C ARG A 28 9.05 8.34 0.90
N THR A 29 10.02 7.58 1.42
CA THR A 29 11.25 7.22 0.68
C THR A 29 11.15 5.80 0.17
N ALA A 30 11.93 5.46 -0.86
CA ALA A 30 11.89 4.11 -1.43
C ALA A 30 12.29 3.03 -0.43
N MET A 31 13.24 3.35 0.46
CA MET A 31 13.70 2.46 1.52
C MET A 31 12.57 2.16 2.51
N THR A 32 11.96 3.19 3.11
CA THR A 32 10.91 3.01 4.13
C THR A 32 9.67 2.34 3.56
N VAL A 33 9.32 2.62 2.30
CA VAL A 33 8.19 1.96 1.62
C VAL A 33 8.50 0.49 1.37
N SER A 34 9.70 0.16 0.87
CA SER A 34 10.09 -1.25 0.66
C SER A 34 10.08 -2.08 1.95
N GLU A 35 10.63 -1.54 3.05
CA GLU A 35 10.64 -2.20 4.36
C GLU A 35 9.22 -2.38 4.90
N ALA A 36 8.36 -1.35 4.73
CA ALA A 36 6.97 -1.43 5.14
C ALA A 36 6.21 -2.53 4.39
N ILE A 37 6.39 -2.65 3.07
CA ILE A 37 5.77 -3.70 2.24
C ILE A 37 6.23 -5.08 2.70
N ILE A 38 7.54 -5.30 2.84
CA ILE A 38 8.09 -6.59 3.27
C ILE A 38 7.53 -6.98 4.65
N ARG A 39 7.54 -6.03 5.60
CA ARG A 39 7.02 -6.28 6.95
C ARG A 39 5.52 -6.56 6.95
N LEU A 40 4.75 -5.82 6.15
CA LEU A 40 3.31 -5.93 6.07
C LEU A 40 2.89 -7.30 5.52
N LEU A 41 3.48 -7.71 4.39
CA LEU A 41 3.15 -8.98 3.75
C LEU A 41 3.59 -10.19 4.58
N LYS A 42 4.78 -10.14 5.21
CA LYS A 42 5.22 -11.18 6.15
C LYS A 42 4.27 -11.31 7.35
N LYS A 43 3.80 -10.19 7.91
CA LYS A 43 2.85 -10.20 9.03
C LYS A 43 1.46 -10.71 8.63
N ALA A 44 1.05 -10.48 7.39
CA ALA A 44 -0.20 -10.99 6.86
C ALA A 44 -0.14 -12.50 6.55
N GLY A 45 1.02 -13.15 6.70
CA GLY A 45 1.22 -14.55 6.31
C GLY A 45 1.29 -14.76 4.80
N LEU A 46 1.38 -13.67 4.03
CA LEU A 46 1.43 -13.68 2.57
C LEU A 46 2.87 -13.88 2.08
N ASN A 47 3.50 -14.97 2.53
CA ASN A 47 4.87 -15.31 2.15
C ASN A 47 4.97 -15.94 0.75
N THR A 48 3.83 -16.13 0.07
CA THR A 48 3.70 -16.80 -1.24
C THR A 48 3.05 -15.89 -2.27
N VAL A 49 3.27 -14.58 -2.18
CA VAL A 49 2.81 -13.65 -3.22
C VAL A 49 3.63 -13.91 -4.48
N GLU A 50 2.99 -14.40 -5.54
CA GLU A 50 3.68 -14.71 -6.81
C GLU A 50 4.14 -13.45 -7.53
N THR A 51 3.26 -12.45 -7.59
CA THR A 51 3.52 -11.19 -8.29
C THR A 51 2.99 -9.99 -7.53
N ILE A 52 3.72 -8.89 -7.62
CA ILE A 52 3.32 -7.57 -7.13
C ILE A 52 3.29 -6.63 -8.34
N THR A 53 2.27 -5.79 -8.44
CA THR A 53 2.22 -4.71 -9.42
C THR A 53 2.23 -3.37 -8.70
N CYS A 54 3.12 -2.46 -9.10
CA CYS A 54 3.23 -1.12 -8.56
C CYS A 54 3.07 -0.06 -9.66
N ASP A 55 2.76 1.17 -9.26
CA ASP A 55 2.85 2.30 -10.18
C ASP A 55 4.31 2.74 -10.40
N ASN A 56 4.54 3.62 -11.36
CA ASN A 56 5.87 4.17 -11.68
C ASN A 56 6.32 5.25 -10.67
N GLY A 57 5.82 5.21 -9.43
CA GLY A 57 6.20 6.11 -8.35
C GLY A 57 7.65 5.94 -7.92
N LYS A 58 8.29 7.04 -7.55
CA LYS A 58 9.71 7.04 -7.10
C LYS A 58 9.89 6.23 -5.82
N GLU A 59 8.85 6.12 -5.01
CA GLU A 59 8.81 5.28 -3.81
C GLU A 59 8.96 3.78 -4.08
N PHE A 60 8.72 3.30 -5.31
CA PHE A 60 8.83 1.88 -5.67
C PHE A 60 10.15 1.56 -6.38
N THR A 61 11.09 2.51 -6.42
CA THR A 61 12.41 2.30 -7.03
C THR A 61 13.23 1.20 -6.35
N ASN A 62 12.99 0.92 -5.06
CA ASN A 62 13.63 -0.18 -4.33
C ASN A 62 12.89 -1.53 -4.45
N HIS A 63 12.14 -1.75 -5.53
CA HIS A 63 11.36 -2.97 -5.79
C HIS A 63 12.22 -4.25 -5.85
N ALA A 64 13.47 -4.16 -6.30
CA ALA A 64 14.38 -5.30 -6.36
C ALA A 64 14.60 -5.94 -4.96
N ASN A 65 14.71 -5.11 -3.92
CA ASN A 65 14.83 -5.56 -2.54
C ASN A 65 13.55 -6.28 -2.06
N VAL A 66 12.37 -5.75 -2.45
CA VAL A 66 11.08 -6.38 -2.15
C VAL A 66 10.96 -7.74 -2.83
N ALA A 67 11.30 -7.81 -4.12
CA ALA A 67 11.31 -9.04 -4.91
C ALA A 67 12.18 -10.12 -4.26
N GLN A 68 13.39 -9.76 -3.87
CA GLN A 68 14.33 -10.69 -3.21
C GLN A 68 13.82 -11.15 -1.84
N ALA A 69 13.36 -10.22 -1.00
CA ALA A 69 12.96 -10.51 0.38
C ALA A 69 11.68 -11.36 0.49
N LEU A 70 10.80 -11.28 -0.51
CA LEU A 70 9.54 -12.00 -0.57
C LEU A 70 9.54 -13.14 -1.60
N LYS A 71 10.64 -13.33 -2.34
CA LYS A 71 10.75 -14.30 -3.44
C LYS A 71 9.61 -14.17 -4.45
N THR A 72 9.34 -12.93 -4.88
CA THR A 72 8.22 -12.55 -5.74
C THR A 72 8.70 -11.78 -6.97
N HIS A 73 7.87 -11.66 -7.99
CA HIS A 73 8.13 -10.82 -9.16
C HIS A 73 7.41 -9.47 -9.04
N VAL A 74 8.13 -8.37 -9.21
CA VAL A 74 7.53 -7.02 -9.20
C VAL A 74 7.42 -6.49 -10.62
N TYR A 75 6.22 -6.05 -10.99
CA TYR A 75 5.89 -5.46 -12.27
C TYR A 75 5.42 -4.01 -12.09
N PHE A 76 5.52 -3.21 -13.15
CA PHE A 76 5.07 -1.82 -13.16
C PHE A 76 3.92 -1.64 -14.14
N SER A 77 2.91 -0.84 -13.75
CA SER A 77 1.81 -0.50 -14.64
C SER A 77 2.29 0.28 -15.86
N HIS A 78 1.63 0.03 -17.00
CA HIS A 78 1.93 0.74 -18.23
C HIS A 78 1.51 2.22 -18.14
N PRO A 79 2.29 3.15 -18.73
CA PRO A 79 1.86 4.54 -18.83
C PRO A 79 0.49 4.64 -19.51
N ARG A 80 -0.44 5.40 -18.92
CA ARG A 80 -1.82 5.65 -19.41
C ARG A 80 -2.76 4.43 -19.37
N ALA A 81 -2.40 3.35 -18.67
CA ALA A 81 -3.27 2.20 -18.45
C ALA A 81 -4.04 2.31 -17.12
N ALA A 82 -4.99 3.24 -17.04
CA ALA A 82 -5.76 3.49 -15.81
C ALA A 82 -6.54 2.25 -15.31
N TRP A 83 -6.94 1.35 -16.21
CA TRP A 83 -7.63 0.11 -15.86
C TRP A 83 -6.77 -0.85 -15.03
N GLU A 84 -5.44 -0.81 -15.16
CA GLU A 84 -4.53 -1.64 -14.35
C GLU A 84 -4.49 -1.21 -12.88
N GLN A 85 -4.87 0.04 -12.59
CA GLN A 85 -4.81 0.67 -11.26
C GLN A 85 -6.18 0.87 -10.62
N SER A 86 -7.27 0.50 -11.31
CA SER A 86 -8.65 0.76 -10.85
C SER A 86 -8.93 0.24 -9.43
N THR A 87 -8.35 -0.91 -9.06
CA THR A 87 -8.51 -1.48 -7.71
C THR A 87 -7.80 -0.64 -6.64
N ASP A 88 -6.59 -0.14 -6.94
CA ASP A 88 -5.83 0.68 -6.02
C ASP A 88 -6.47 2.07 -5.85
N GLU A 89 -6.97 2.66 -6.93
CA GLU A 89 -7.70 3.93 -6.88
C GLU A 89 -8.98 3.81 -6.05
N ASN A 90 -9.78 2.77 -6.27
CA ASN A 90 -10.99 2.52 -5.48
C ASN A 90 -10.66 2.35 -3.99
N THR A 91 -9.63 1.56 -3.68
CA THR A 91 -9.21 1.33 -2.29
C THR A 91 -8.71 2.61 -1.63
N ASN A 92 -7.94 3.43 -2.35
CA ASN A 92 -7.52 4.75 -1.88
C ASN A 92 -8.71 5.68 -1.63
N CYS A 93 -9.75 5.64 -2.45
CA CYS A 93 -11.00 6.37 -2.20
C CYS A 93 -11.70 5.90 -0.92
N LEU A 94 -11.75 4.58 -0.66
CA LEU A 94 -12.33 4.05 0.57
C LEU A 94 -11.52 4.46 1.81
N ILE A 95 -10.20 4.43 1.74
CA ILE A 95 -9.33 4.89 2.85
C ILE A 95 -9.57 6.37 3.14
N ARG A 96 -9.78 7.20 2.10
CA ARG A 96 -10.08 8.63 2.24
C ARG A 96 -11.42 8.94 2.90
N GLN A 97 -12.37 8.01 2.91
CA GLN A 97 -13.61 8.19 3.68
C GLN A 97 -13.36 8.18 5.19
N TYR A 98 -12.32 7.47 5.64
CA TYR A 98 -11.92 7.42 7.04
C TYR A 98 -10.88 8.49 7.40
N PHE A 99 -10.02 8.85 6.45
CA PHE A 99 -9.00 9.88 6.58
C PHE A 99 -9.23 10.99 5.54
N PRO A 100 -10.15 11.93 5.81
CA PRO A 100 -10.49 12.98 4.87
C PRO A 100 -9.29 13.89 4.54
N LYS A 101 -9.38 14.57 3.40
CA LYS A 101 -8.31 15.45 2.92
C LYS A 101 -8.07 16.59 3.92
N GLY A 102 -6.83 16.73 4.40
CA GLY A 102 -6.46 17.70 5.44
C GLY A 102 -6.29 17.11 6.84
N SER A 103 -6.57 15.81 7.03
CA SER A 103 -6.16 15.11 8.24
C SER A 103 -4.63 15.10 8.37
N TYR A 104 -4.12 15.57 9.50
CA TYR A 104 -2.71 15.44 9.82
C TYR A 104 -2.38 13.96 10.01
N PHE A 105 -1.53 13.41 9.12
CA PHE A 105 -1.05 12.03 9.25
C PHE A 105 -0.39 11.78 10.62
N GLU A 106 0.11 12.83 11.28
CA GLU A 106 0.69 12.78 12.62
C GLU A 106 -0.28 12.19 13.65
N ASN A 107 -1.57 12.52 13.53
CA ASN A 107 -2.62 12.05 14.44
C ASN A 107 -3.11 10.64 14.11
N ILE A 108 -2.72 10.07 12.96
CA ILE A 108 -3.12 8.71 12.56
C ILE A 108 -2.21 7.70 13.27
N THR A 109 -2.77 6.93 14.19
CA THR A 109 -2.01 5.89 14.89
C THR A 109 -1.96 4.60 14.08
N LYS A 110 -1.02 3.70 14.43
CA LYS A 110 -0.99 2.34 13.86
C LYS A 110 -2.27 1.55 14.20
N LEU A 111 -2.91 1.87 15.33
CA LEU A 111 -4.16 1.25 15.76
C LEU A 111 -5.32 1.69 14.84
N ASP A 112 -5.40 2.97 14.49
CA ASP A 112 -6.43 3.48 13.58
C ASP A 112 -6.34 2.80 12.21
N VAL A 113 -5.11 2.70 11.68
CA VAL A 113 -4.84 1.99 10.43
C VAL A 113 -5.28 0.53 10.50
N TRP A 114 -4.99 -0.16 11.62
CA TRP A 114 -5.41 -1.54 11.83
C TRP A 114 -6.94 -1.69 11.91
N ILE A 115 -7.62 -0.79 12.62
CA ILE A 115 -9.09 -0.77 12.72
C ILE A 115 -9.72 -0.60 11.33
N ILE A 116 -9.21 0.33 10.53
CA ILE A 116 -9.74 0.57 9.18
C ILE A 116 -9.45 -0.61 8.26
N MET A 117 -8.25 -1.18 8.31
CA MET A 117 -7.89 -2.38 7.57
C MET A 117 -8.85 -3.54 7.91
N LYS A 118 -9.16 -3.74 9.20
CA LYS A 118 -10.17 -4.72 9.63
C LYS A 118 -11.57 -4.40 9.11
N LYS A 119 -12.00 -3.14 9.17
CA LYS A 119 -13.31 -2.71 8.65
C LYS A 119 -13.43 -2.96 7.15
N LEU A 120 -12.39 -2.65 6.37
CA LEU A 120 -12.37 -2.86 4.91
C LEU A 120 -12.43 -4.36 4.55
N ASN A 121 -11.65 -5.19 5.25
CA ASN A 121 -11.60 -6.63 4.98
C ASN A 121 -12.82 -7.42 5.49
N ASN A 122 -13.64 -6.83 6.37
CA ASN A 122 -14.86 -7.43 6.90
C ASN A 122 -16.13 -6.75 6.36
N ARG A 123 -16.04 -6.01 5.25
CA ARG A 123 -17.24 -5.51 4.58
C ARG A 123 -17.99 -6.68 3.95
N PRO A 124 -19.33 -6.72 4.08
CA PRO A 124 -20.15 -7.77 3.46
C PRO A 124 -20.09 -7.74 1.94
#